data_AF-A0A0D7B9E2-F1
#
_entry.id   AF-A0A0D7B9E2-F1
#
_cell.length_a   1.000
_cell.length_b   1.000
_cell.length_c   1.000
_cell.angle_alpha   90.00
_cell.angle_beta   90.00
_cell.angle_gamma   90.00
#
_symmetry.space_group_name_H-M   'P 1'
#
loop_
_entity.id
_entity.type
_entity.pdbx_description
1 polymer ?
#
loop_
_entity_poly.entity_id
_entity_poly.type
_entity_poly.pdbx_seq_one_letter_code
_entity_poly.pdbx_strand_id
1 'polypeptide(L)'
;MGLPTSPTASSRSPNTATPIHNVCMPQPTISTGIPVNVCPTTTCTTDAQVDDSERWKPPASVLGGMLYSLLCLIAFGYSSMDRIRDNLHNSNKKPWEKGVRQMYDRLNNIIVVAGLLLATAAVFITTPPPEGSMLNYTRRGPYICIMGSFGLLVGGVIVGSSVLLVLARLQREWMLNVFCADRFRIFCTLIMLAYPVVSVAVATLLLAFGLLSAVWCAEDVGIKGASVIILILPCTMATIFAVVCCARGNKMHAGISMKEKDNDSDASPV
;
A
#
# COMPACT_ATOMS: atom_id res chain seq x y z
N MET A 1 26.27 1.35 61.61
CA MET A 1 26.40 2.82 61.44
C MET A 1 26.14 3.10 59.98
N GLY A 2 25.12 3.79 59.51
CA GLY A 2 23.92 4.40 60.08
C GLY A 2 23.15 4.89 58.85
N LEU A 3 21.90 4.44 58.67
CA LEU A 3 20.97 5.02 57.72
C LEU A 3 20.52 6.40 58.26
N PRO A 4 20.10 7.31 57.37
CA PRO A 4 18.68 7.62 57.43
C PRO A 4 18.01 7.77 56.06
N THR A 5 16.77 7.29 56.08
CA THR A 5 15.63 7.50 55.18
C THR A 5 15.21 8.95 55.05
N SER A 6 14.68 9.33 53.88
CA SER A 6 13.59 10.32 53.77
C SER A 6 12.75 10.09 52.51
N PRO A 7 11.42 9.86 52.67
CA PRO A 7 10.47 9.81 51.57
C PRO A 7 9.79 11.18 51.40
N THR A 8 9.84 11.75 50.21
CA THR A 8 9.03 12.94 49.88
C THR A 8 7.73 12.49 49.22
N ALA A 9 6.65 12.52 50.00
CA ALA A 9 5.29 12.36 49.53
C ALA A 9 4.89 13.59 48.68
N SER A 10 4.61 13.37 47.39
CA SER A 10 3.97 14.37 46.53
C SER A 10 2.48 14.07 46.45
N SER A 11 1.70 14.78 47.24
CA SER A 11 0.24 14.88 47.14
C SER A 11 -0.12 15.51 45.79
N ARG A 12 -0.78 14.75 44.90
CA ARG A 12 -1.40 15.29 43.68
C ARG A 12 -2.91 15.15 43.77
N SER A 13 -3.54 16.32 43.71
CA SER A 13 -4.95 16.64 43.92
C SER A 13 -5.93 15.82 43.05
N PRO A 14 -7.18 15.60 43.52
CA PRO A 14 -8.21 14.92 42.76
C PRO A 14 -8.94 15.87 41.80
N ASN A 15 -9.30 15.30 40.64
CA ASN A 15 -10.52 15.54 39.89
C ASN A 15 -10.86 17.00 39.50
N THR A 16 -10.52 17.36 38.26
CA THR A 16 -11.33 18.30 37.49
C THR A 16 -11.77 17.59 36.21
N ALA A 17 -12.91 16.90 36.31
CA ALA A 17 -13.62 16.39 35.15
C ALA A 17 -14.25 17.60 34.44
N THR A 18 -13.58 18.11 33.42
CA THR A 18 -14.18 19.03 32.46
C THR A 18 -15.26 18.29 31.67
N PRO A 19 -16.47 18.85 31.53
CA PRO A 19 -17.48 18.29 30.66
C PRO A 19 -16.96 18.31 29.22
N ILE A 20 -16.98 17.16 28.57
CA ILE A 20 -16.76 17.04 27.12
C ILE A 20 -17.93 17.77 26.47
N HIS A 21 -17.72 19.06 26.17
CA HIS A 21 -18.52 19.75 25.18
C HIS A 21 -18.34 18.98 23.88
N ASN A 22 -19.43 18.40 23.36
CA ASN A 22 -19.52 17.99 21.98
C ASN A 22 -19.18 19.21 21.12
N VAL A 23 -17.91 19.33 20.74
CA VAL A 23 -17.48 20.27 19.72
C VAL A 23 -18.08 19.72 18.44
N CYS A 24 -19.26 20.25 18.10
CA CYS A 24 -19.79 20.22 16.75
C CYS A 24 -18.73 20.93 15.90
N MET A 25 -17.79 20.14 15.35
CA MET A 25 -16.84 20.60 14.36
C MET A 25 -17.68 21.21 13.23
N PRO A 26 -17.60 22.52 12.99
CA PRO A 26 -18.24 23.10 11.82
C PRO A 26 -17.66 22.38 10.62
N GLN A 27 -18.54 21.71 9.88
CA GLN A 27 -18.23 21.15 8.60
C GLN A 27 -17.53 22.26 7.80
N PRO A 28 -16.30 22.08 7.31
CA PRO A 28 -15.61 23.13 6.59
C PRO A 28 -16.38 23.35 5.29
N THR A 29 -17.24 24.36 5.29
CA THR A 29 -17.84 24.95 4.10
C THR A 29 -16.70 25.64 3.36
N ILE A 30 -15.90 24.83 2.67
CA ILE A 30 -14.91 25.32 1.72
C ILE A 30 -15.72 25.86 0.55
N SER A 31 -16.10 27.13 0.66
CA SER A 31 -16.56 27.95 -0.45
C SER A 31 -15.34 28.27 -1.31
N THR A 32 -14.81 27.26 -2.01
CA THR A 32 -13.88 27.48 -3.11
C THR A 32 -14.70 27.97 -4.30
N GLY A 33 -14.97 29.28 -4.30
CA GLY A 33 -15.31 30.03 -5.50
C GLY A 33 -14.09 30.19 -6.41
N ILE A 34 -13.39 29.09 -6.70
CA ILE A 34 -12.48 29.04 -7.84
C ILE A 34 -13.41 28.75 -9.02
N PRO A 35 -13.56 29.66 -9.99
CA PRO A 35 -14.22 29.32 -11.24
C PRO A 35 -13.40 28.17 -11.85
N VAL A 36 -13.92 26.95 -11.70
CA VAL A 36 -13.41 25.81 -12.44
C VAL A 36 -13.66 26.20 -13.89
N ASN A 37 -12.62 26.65 -14.57
CA ASN A 37 -12.63 26.86 -16.00
C ASN A 37 -12.97 25.48 -16.58
N VAL A 38 -14.26 25.29 -16.87
CA VAL A 38 -14.81 24.06 -17.39
C VAL A 38 -14.07 23.85 -18.69
N CYS A 39 -13.10 22.92 -18.68
CA CYS A 39 -12.46 22.48 -19.90
C CYS A 39 -13.59 22.24 -20.91
N PRO A 40 -13.50 22.79 -22.14
CA PRO A 40 -14.54 22.62 -23.13
C PRO A 40 -14.86 21.15 -23.19
N THR A 41 -16.12 20.84 -22.91
CA THR A 41 -16.69 19.50 -23.05
C THR A 41 -16.34 19.05 -24.45
N THR A 42 -15.27 18.27 -24.59
CA THR A 42 -14.96 17.59 -25.83
C THR A 42 -16.13 16.67 -26.05
N THR A 43 -17.06 17.13 -26.89
CA THR A 43 -18.21 16.36 -27.34
C THR A 43 -17.61 15.10 -27.95
N CYS A 44 -17.68 13.99 -27.22
CA CYS A 44 -17.29 12.68 -27.73
C CYS A 44 -18.24 12.35 -28.88
N THR A 45 -17.83 12.71 -30.09
CA THR A 45 -18.49 12.33 -31.35
C THR A 45 -18.70 10.82 -31.34
N THR A 46 -19.96 10.43 -31.42
CA THR A 46 -20.53 9.09 -31.22
C THR A 46 -20.21 8.08 -32.34
N ASP A 47 -19.31 8.40 -33.28
CA ASP A 47 -19.24 7.67 -34.57
C ASP A 47 -18.02 6.77 -34.75
N ALA A 48 -17.32 6.41 -33.68
CA ALA A 48 -16.47 5.23 -33.70
C ALA A 48 -16.55 4.55 -32.36
N GLN A 49 -17.40 3.52 -32.28
CA GLN A 49 -17.26 2.44 -31.31
C GLN A 49 -15.95 1.69 -31.61
N VAL A 50 -14.82 2.40 -31.50
CA VAL A 50 -13.49 1.80 -31.46
C VAL A 50 -13.56 0.79 -30.33
N ASP A 51 -13.20 -0.46 -30.63
CA ASP A 51 -13.22 -1.56 -29.68
C ASP A 51 -12.31 -1.24 -28.49
N ASP A 52 -12.87 -0.56 -27.49
CA ASP A 52 -12.20 -0.15 -26.26
C ASP A 52 -11.61 -1.35 -25.51
N SER A 53 -12.01 -2.59 -25.85
CA SER A 53 -11.44 -3.80 -25.26
C SER A 53 -9.94 -3.92 -25.54
N GLU A 54 -9.45 -3.44 -26.68
CA GLU A 54 -8.03 -3.50 -27.02
C GLU A 54 -7.20 -2.56 -26.16
N ARG A 55 -7.77 -1.44 -25.69
CA ARG A 55 -7.05 -0.43 -24.91
C ARG A 55 -6.59 -0.97 -23.56
N TRP A 56 -7.27 -1.98 -23.02
CA TRP A 56 -7.03 -2.52 -21.68
C TRP A 56 -6.28 -3.87 -21.67
N LYS A 57 -5.85 -4.38 -22.83
CA LYS A 57 -5.09 -5.62 -22.89
C LYS A 57 -3.76 -5.44 -22.13
N PRO A 58 -3.41 -6.36 -21.21
CA PRO A 58 -2.13 -6.31 -20.51
C PRO A 58 -0.98 -6.39 -21.52
N PRO A 59 0.19 -5.82 -21.20
CA PRO A 59 1.36 -5.92 -22.09
C PRO A 59 1.68 -7.40 -22.36
N ALA A 60 1.94 -7.74 -23.62
CA ALA A 60 2.14 -9.13 -24.07
C ALA A 60 3.34 -9.85 -23.42
N SER A 61 4.28 -9.08 -22.86
CA SER A 61 5.40 -9.66 -22.11
C SER A 61 4.91 -10.31 -20.81
N VAL A 62 5.35 -11.54 -20.53
CA VAL A 62 5.02 -12.27 -19.29
C VAL A 62 5.36 -11.45 -18.03
N LEU A 63 6.53 -10.81 -18.02
CA LEU A 63 6.97 -9.96 -16.90
C LEU A 63 6.06 -8.73 -16.72
N GLY A 64 5.72 -8.05 -17.81
CA GLY A 64 4.80 -6.91 -17.79
C GLY A 64 3.41 -7.31 -17.30
N GLY A 65 2.90 -8.47 -17.74
CA GLY A 65 1.62 -9.02 -17.28
C GLY A 65 1.64 -9.34 -15.78
N MET A 66 2.71 -9.95 -15.26
CA MET A 66 2.87 -10.20 -13.83
C MET A 66 2.95 -8.90 -13.02
N LEU A 67 3.77 -7.93 -13.44
CA LEU A 67 3.91 -6.66 -12.76
C LEU A 67 2.59 -5.88 -12.76
N TYR A 68 1.90 -5.85 -13.89
CA TYR A 68 0.58 -5.22 -14.02
C TYR A 68 -0.45 -5.90 -13.13
N SER A 69 -0.48 -7.24 -13.10
CA SER A 69 -1.38 -8.00 -12.23
C SER A 69 -1.09 -7.73 -10.75
N LEU A 70 0.19 -7.64 -10.39
CA LEU A 70 0.62 -7.31 -9.03
C LEU A 70 0.22 -5.88 -8.65
N LEU A 71 0.44 -4.90 -9.54
CA LEU A 71 0.03 -3.51 -9.35
C LEU A 71 -1.49 -3.40 -9.17
N CYS A 72 -2.27 -4.06 -10.02
CA CYS A 72 -3.73 -4.13 -9.90
C CYS A 72 -4.18 -4.81 -8.60
N LEU A 73 -3.51 -5.90 -8.21
CA LEU A 73 -3.81 -6.62 -6.98
C LEU A 73 -3.52 -5.76 -5.74
N ILE A 74 -2.38 -5.06 -5.72
CA ILE A 74 -2.02 -4.16 -4.63
C ILE A 74 -2.99 -2.98 -4.59
N ALA A 75 -3.28 -2.40 -5.75
CA ALA A 75 -4.09 -1.19 -5.86
C ALA A 75 -5.56 -1.44 -5.49
N PHE A 76 -6.18 -2.43 -6.12
CA PHE A 76 -7.62 -2.66 -6.05
C PHE A 76 -7.99 -3.95 -5.31
N GLY A 77 -7.04 -4.86 -5.06
CA GLY A 77 -7.32 -6.19 -4.52
C GLY A 77 -7.81 -7.20 -5.55
N TYR A 78 -7.78 -6.87 -6.84
CA TYR A 78 -8.20 -7.74 -7.93
C TYR A 78 -7.06 -7.91 -8.93
N SER A 79 -6.85 -9.15 -9.38
CA SER A 79 -5.81 -9.45 -10.38
C SER A 79 -6.23 -9.07 -11.80
N SER A 80 -7.53 -8.90 -12.06
CA SER A 80 -8.05 -8.50 -13.37
C SER A 80 -8.79 -7.16 -13.27
N MET A 81 -8.57 -6.34 -14.29
CA MET A 81 -9.23 -5.06 -14.42
C MET A 81 -10.63 -5.19 -15.01
N ASP A 82 -10.96 -6.32 -15.64
CA ASP A 82 -12.30 -6.57 -16.18
C ASP A 82 -13.38 -6.39 -15.10
N ARG A 83 -13.12 -6.86 -13.88
CA ARG A 83 -14.04 -6.64 -12.75
C ARG A 83 -14.21 -5.16 -12.39
N ILE A 84 -13.13 -4.38 -12.49
CA ILE A 84 -13.18 -2.94 -12.22
C ILE A 84 -14.00 -2.27 -13.31
N ARG A 85 -13.74 -2.61 -14.57
CA ARG A 85 -14.49 -2.14 -15.73
C ARG A 85 -15.98 -2.48 -15.60
N ASP A 86 -16.32 -3.72 -15.27
CA ASP A 86 -17.70 -4.17 -15.12
C ASP A 86 -18.39 -3.42 -13.97
N ASN A 87 -17.70 -3.20 -12.85
CA ASN A 87 -18.23 -2.39 -11.74
C ASN A 87 -18.38 -0.91 -12.13
N LEU A 88 -17.53 -0.41 -13.01
CA LEU A 88 -17.54 0.99 -13.44
C LEU A 88 -18.61 1.26 -14.50
N HIS A 89 -18.85 0.30 -15.40
CA HIS A 89 -19.87 0.38 -16.45
C HIS A 89 -21.28 0.06 -15.93
N ASN A 90 -21.40 -0.79 -14.90
CA ASN A 90 -22.69 -1.00 -14.24
C ASN A 90 -23.14 0.29 -13.56
N SER A 91 -24.27 0.87 -13.99
CA SER A 91 -24.79 2.15 -13.48
C SER A 91 -25.05 2.17 -11.96
N ASN A 92 -25.09 1.01 -11.31
CA ASN A 92 -25.22 0.88 -9.86
C ASN A 92 -24.06 1.57 -9.12
N LYS A 93 -24.37 2.64 -8.35
CA LYS A 93 -23.39 3.42 -7.56
C LYS A 93 -22.82 2.65 -6.36
N LYS A 94 -23.60 1.73 -5.78
CA LYS A 94 -23.26 0.98 -4.56
C LYS A 94 -21.95 0.14 -4.63
N PRO A 95 -21.69 -0.68 -5.67
CA PRO A 95 -20.45 -1.46 -5.75
C PRO A 95 -19.19 -0.59 -5.85
N TRP A 96 -19.27 0.53 -6.56
CA TRP A 96 -18.17 1.49 -6.71
C TRP A 96 -17.73 2.08 -5.37
N GLU A 97 -18.69 2.65 -4.62
CA GLU A 97 -18.43 3.27 -3.31
C GLU A 97 -17.83 2.26 -2.32
N LYS A 98 -18.31 1.01 -2.36
CA LYS A 98 -17.76 -0.08 -1.54
C LYS A 98 -16.28 -0.37 -1.88
N GLY A 99 -15.94 -0.40 -3.16
CA GLY A 99 -14.57 -0.63 -3.63
C GLY A 99 -13.61 0.48 -3.20
N VAL A 100 -14.00 1.74 -3.42
CA VAL A 100 -13.22 2.91 -2.99
C VAL A 100 -13.04 2.94 -1.48
N ARG A 101 -14.11 2.69 -0.72
CA ARG A 101 -14.04 2.64 0.74
C ARG A 101 -13.08 1.56 1.23
N GLN A 102 -13.14 0.37 0.64
CA GLN A 102 -12.20 -0.71 0.98
C GLN A 102 -10.75 -0.33 0.67
N MET A 103 -10.50 0.36 -0.43
CA MET A 103 -9.17 0.86 -0.80
C MET A 103 -8.66 1.91 0.19
N TYR A 104 -9.54 2.84 0.59
CA TYR A 104 -9.27 3.85 1.62
C TYR A 104 -8.90 3.20 2.96
N ASP A 105 -9.70 2.25 3.44
CA ASP A 105 -9.46 1.55 4.70
C ASP A 105 -8.12 0.81 4.70
N ARG A 106 -7.77 0.15 3.58
CA ARG A 106 -6.47 -0.54 3.43
C ARG A 106 -5.30 0.43 3.44
N LEU A 107 -5.36 1.51 2.66
CA LEU A 107 -4.31 2.52 2.62
C LEU A 107 -4.12 3.19 3.99
N ASN A 108 -5.21 3.50 4.68
CA ASN A 108 -5.16 4.06 6.03
C ASN A 108 -4.45 3.11 7.01
N ASN A 109 -4.81 1.82 7.01
CA ASN A 109 -4.14 0.83 7.84
C ASN A 109 -2.63 0.73 7.54
N ILE A 110 -2.24 0.77 6.26
CA ILE A 110 -0.84 0.71 5.84
C ILE A 110 -0.07 1.95 6.33
N ILE A 111 -0.66 3.15 6.24
CA ILE A 111 -0.05 4.38 6.73
C ILE A 111 0.12 4.36 8.25
N VAL A 112 -0.87 3.84 8.98
CA VAL A 112 -0.75 3.66 10.45
C VAL A 112 0.41 2.72 10.78
N VAL A 113 0.49 1.56 10.11
CA VAL A 113 1.61 0.61 10.30
C VAL A 113 2.95 1.26 9.93
N ALA A 114 3.00 2.01 8.83
CA ALA A 114 4.20 2.73 8.42
C ALA A 114 4.64 3.76 9.47
N GLY A 115 3.71 4.49 10.06
CA GLY A 115 3.99 5.45 11.14
C GLY A 115 4.54 4.77 12.41
N LEU A 116 4.02 3.59 12.76
CA LEU A 116 4.55 2.79 13.87
C LEU A 116 5.98 2.32 13.58
N LEU A 117 6.22 1.75 12.39
CA LEU A 117 7.56 1.34 11.97
C LEU A 117 8.53 2.51 11.91
N LEU A 118 8.05 3.70 11.49
CA LEU A 118 8.84 4.92 11.42
C LEU A 118 9.29 5.35 12.82
N ALA A 119 8.39 5.33 13.80
CA ALA A 119 8.73 5.62 15.19
C ALA A 119 9.74 4.60 15.74
N THR A 120 9.57 3.31 15.45
CA THR A 120 10.54 2.27 15.84
C THR A 120 11.91 2.50 15.22
N ALA A 121 11.98 2.79 13.92
CA ALA A 121 13.24 3.12 13.24
C ALA A 121 13.88 4.38 13.82
N ALA A 122 13.10 5.41 14.13
CA ALA A 122 13.58 6.62 14.78
C ALA A 122 14.24 6.32 16.14
N VAL A 123 13.60 5.48 16.97
CA VAL A 123 14.16 5.05 18.26
C VAL A 123 15.51 4.36 18.08
N PHE A 124 15.64 3.46 17.10
CA PHE A 124 16.94 2.83 16.82
C PHE A 124 18.00 3.81 16.31
N ILE A 125 17.62 4.89 15.65
CA ILE A 125 18.56 5.91 15.17
C ILE A 125 19.01 6.81 16.31
N THR A 126 18.11 7.19 17.21
CA THR A 126 18.37 8.21 18.25
C THR A 126 18.88 7.63 19.57
N THR A 127 18.64 6.34 19.82
CA THR A 127 18.95 5.72 21.10
C THR A 127 20.26 4.93 20.98
N PRO A 128 21.21 5.08 21.92
CA PRO A 128 22.37 4.20 21.97
C PRO A 128 21.95 2.78 22.40
N PRO A 129 22.59 1.72 21.88
CA PRO A 129 22.29 0.36 22.30
C PRO A 129 22.57 0.21 23.80
N PRO A 130 21.64 -0.35 24.58
CA PRO A 130 21.82 -0.50 26.03
C PRO A 130 23.01 -1.41 26.35
N GLU A 131 23.25 -2.45 25.54
CA GLU A 131 24.42 -3.31 25.63
C GLU A 131 25.00 -3.59 24.23
N GLY A 132 26.24 -3.15 24.01
CA GLY A 132 26.94 -3.33 22.74
C GLY A 132 27.32 -4.78 22.41
N SER A 133 27.30 -5.67 23.41
CA SER A 133 27.58 -7.11 23.26
C SER A 133 26.40 -7.88 22.67
N MET A 134 25.16 -7.51 23.01
CA MET A 134 23.96 -8.23 22.55
C MET A 134 23.46 -7.77 21.17
N LEU A 135 23.37 -6.46 20.92
CA LEU A 135 22.80 -5.94 19.68
C LEU A 135 23.46 -4.63 19.24
N ASN A 136 24.55 -4.77 18.49
CA ASN A 136 25.31 -3.62 17.98
C ASN A 136 24.74 -3.11 16.65
N TYR A 137 23.59 -2.43 16.72
CA TYR A 137 22.96 -1.79 15.56
C TYR A 137 23.63 -0.47 15.13
N THR A 138 24.61 0.03 15.88
CA THR A 138 25.39 1.23 15.54
C THR A 138 26.55 0.94 14.58
N ARG A 139 26.82 -0.33 14.26
CA ARG A 139 27.73 -0.68 13.16
C ARG A 139 27.22 -0.10 11.84
N ARG A 140 28.18 0.31 10.99
CA ARG A 140 27.92 0.99 9.71
C ARG A 140 26.90 0.27 8.82
N GLY A 141 26.97 -1.06 8.73
CA GLY A 141 26.05 -1.87 7.91
C GLY A 141 24.59 -1.76 8.39
N PRO A 142 24.26 -2.28 9.59
CA PRO A 142 22.93 -2.16 10.18
C PRO A 142 22.39 -0.72 10.19
N TYR A 143 23.24 0.25 10.53
CA TYR A 143 22.84 1.65 10.61
C TYR A 143 22.40 2.22 9.26
N ILE A 144 23.12 1.93 8.17
CA ILE A 144 22.72 2.36 6.81
C ILE A 144 21.38 1.73 6.41
N CYS A 145 21.16 0.45 6.73
CA CYS A 145 19.87 -0.22 6.46
C CYS A 145 18.71 0.42 7.23
N ILE A 146 18.90 0.74 8.51
CA ILE A 146 17.89 1.39 9.36
C ILE A 146 17.59 2.81 8.84
N MET A 147 18.62 3.59 8.50
CA MET A 147 18.46 4.92 7.90
C MET A 147 17.74 4.87 6.55
N GLY A 148 18.07 3.90 5.70
CA GLY A 148 17.39 3.67 4.43
C GLY A 148 15.91 3.32 4.62
N SER A 149 15.61 2.43 5.57
CA SER A 149 14.24 2.11 5.97
C SER A 149 13.49 3.35 6.47
N PHE A 150 14.12 4.16 7.33
CA PHE A 150 13.52 5.40 7.84
C PHE A 150 13.13 6.34 6.70
N GLY A 151 14.04 6.60 5.75
CA GLY A 151 13.76 7.43 4.59
C GLY A 151 12.61 6.91 3.72
N LEU A 152 12.57 5.61 3.45
CA LEU A 152 11.48 4.98 2.68
C LEU A 152 10.13 5.02 3.42
N LEU A 153 10.13 4.90 4.75
CA LEU A 153 8.91 5.03 5.55
C LEU A 153 8.39 6.47 5.51
N VAL A 154 9.25 7.48 5.67
CA VAL A 154 8.85 8.90 5.53
C VAL A 154 8.28 9.16 4.13
N GLY A 155 8.97 8.74 3.08
CA GLY A 155 8.50 8.91 1.71
C GLY A 155 7.18 8.19 1.44
N GLY A 156 7.04 6.96 1.94
CA GLY A 156 5.81 6.17 1.84
C GLY A 156 4.62 6.81 2.55
N VAL A 157 4.81 7.36 3.75
CA VAL A 157 3.77 8.07 4.51
C VAL A 157 3.34 9.36 3.80
N ILE A 158 4.29 10.15 3.26
CA ILE A 158 3.99 11.39 2.54
C ILE A 158 3.16 11.08 1.28
N VAL A 159 3.67 10.19 0.41
CA VAL A 159 2.96 9.83 -0.83
C VAL A 159 1.63 9.16 -0.52
N GLY A 160 1.57 8.25 0.46
CA GLY A 160 0.34 7.60 0.89
C GLY A 160 -0.71 8.59 1.38
N SER A 161 -0.30 9.60 2.16
CA SER A 161 -1.20 10.67 2.63
C SER A 161 -1.72 11.52 1.46
N SER A 162 -0.85 11.88 0.50
CA SER A 162 -1.28 12.59 -0.71
C SER A 162 -2.30 11.77 -1.52
N VAL A 163 -2.06 10.46 -1.67
CA VAL A 163 -2.98 9.55 -2.35
C VAL A 163 -4.32 9.45 -1.62
N LEU A 164 -4.35 9.38 -0.29
CA LEU A 164 -5.59 9.38 0.49
C LEU A 164 -6.40 10.66 0.28
N LEU A 165 -5.73 11.82 0.23
CA LEU A 165 -6.39 13.11 -0.03
C LEU A 165 -7.01 13.16 -1.43
N VAL A 166 -6.28 12.69 -2.44
CA VAL A 166 -6.80 12.59 -3.81
C VAL A 166 -7.97 11.61 -3.85
N LEU A 167 -7.87 10.47 -3.15
CA LEU A 167 -8.91 9.46 -3.12
C LEU A 167 -10.20 9.96 -2.45
N ALA A 168 -10.07 10.79 -1.41
CA ALA A 168 -11.21 11.43 -0.75
C ALA A 168 -11.96 12.43 -1.65
N ARG A 169 -11.30 12.95 -2.70
CA ARG A 169 -11.90 13.88 -3.69
C ARG A 169 -12.31 13.19 -4.98
N LEU A 170 -12.08 11.90 -5.11
CA LEU A 170 -12.29 11.18 -6.35
C LEU A 170 -13.79 10.96 -6.61
N GLN A 171 -14.33 11.68 -7.59
CA GLN A 171 -15.66 11.41 -8.12
C GLN A 171 -15.60 10.27 -9.15
N ARG A 172 -16.66 9.47 -9.23
CA ARG A 172 -16.77 8.34 -10.18
C ARG A 172 -16.54 8.79 -11.63
N GLU A 173 -17.12 9.93 -12.01
CA GLU A 173 -17.04 10.49 -13.36
C GLU A 173 -15.61 10.92 -13.71
N TRP A 174 -14.91 11.53 -12.75
CA TRP A 174 -13.51 11.89 -12.94
C TRP A 174 -12.63 10.66 -13.10
N MET A 175 -12.86 9.61 -12.31
CA MET A 175 -12.12 8.36 -12.47
C MET A 175 -12.36 7.77 -13.86
N LEU A 176 -13.60 7.67 -14.30
CA LEU A 176 -13.93 7.22 -15.67
C LEU A 176 -13.16 7.99 -16.72
N ASN A 177 -13.15 9.32 -16.65
CA ASN A 177 -12.44 10.16 -17.62
C ASN A 177 -10.93 9.93 -17.61
N VAL A 178 -10.32 9.81 -16.42
CA VAL A 178 -8.87 9.58 -16.31
C VAL A 178 -8.47 8.19 -16.80
N PHE A 179 -9.28 7.18 -16.49
CA PHE A 179 -9.06 5.81 -16.90
C PHE A 179 -9.32 5.60 -18.40
N CYS A 180 -10.25 6.32 -19.01
CA CYS A 180 -10.50 6.22 -20.45
C CYS A 180 -9.51 7.02 -21.31
N ALA A 181 -8.91 8.09 -20.77
CA ALA A 181 -8.07 9.00 -21.54
C ALA A 181 -6.79 8.37 -22.12
N ASP A 182 -5.92 7.79 -21.28
CA ASP A 182 -4.61 7.29 -21.72
C ASP A 182 -4.13 6.06 -20.93
N ARG A 183 -3.54 5.07 -21.62
CA ARG A 183 -2.89 3.88 -21.01
C ARG A 183 -1.78 4.27 -20.01
N PHE A 184 -1.01 5.31 -20.34
CA PHE A 184 0.10 5.77 -19.49
C PHE A 184 -0.40 6.37 -18.16
N ARG A 185 -1.51 7.10 -18.19
CA ARG A 185 -2.12 7.69 -16.99
C ARG A 185 -2.60 6.62 -16.03
N ILE A 186 -3.24 5.56 -16.54
CA ILE A 186 -3.67 4.41 -15.74
C ILE A 186 -2.47 3.78 -15.02
N PHE A 187 -1.39 3.53 -15.74
CA PHE A 187 -0.18 2.94 -15.16
C PHE A 187 0.45 3.85 -14.09
N CYS A 188 0.49 5.16 -14.35
CA CYS A 188 0.96 6.15 -13.39
C CYS A 188 0.11 6.17 -12.11
N THR A 189 -1.23 6.17 -12.24
CA THR A 189 -2.14 6.10 -11.09
C THR A 189 -1.97 4.80 -10.30
N LEU A 190 -1.84 3.66 -11.00
CA LEU A 190 -1.57 2.36 -10.36
C LEU A 190 -0.25 2.37 -9.59
N ILE A 191 0.82 2.92 -10.17
CA ILE A 191 2.11 3.07 -9.49
C ILE A 191 1.98 3.95 -8.26
N MET A 192 1.36 5.12 -8.39
CA MET A 192 1.17 6.05 -7.26
C MET A 192 0.38 5.40 -6.12
N LEU A 193 -0.63 4.60 -6.46
CA LEU A 193 -1.46 3.91 -5.47
C LEU A 193 -0.75 2.70 -4.84
N ALA A 194 0.08 1.98 -5.61
CA ALA A 194 0.87 0.85 -5.11
C ALA A 194 2.12 1.27 -4.34
N TYR A 195 2.68 2.45 -4.64
CA TYR A 195 3.89 3.00 -4.05
C TYR A 195 3.93 2.95 -2.51
N PRO A 196 2.92 3.44 -1.76
CA PRO A 196 2.97 3.38 -0.30
C PRO A 196 3.10 1.94 0.22
N VAL A 197 2.43 0.98 -0.43
CA VAL A 197 2.50 -0.44 -0.05
C VAL A 197 3.89 -1.01 -0.33
N VAL A 198 4.42 -0.77 -1.52
CA VAL A 198 5.74 -1.25 -1.93
C VAL A 198 6.83 -0.60 -1.06
N SER A 199 6.75 0.70 -0.82
CA SER A 199 7.72 1.44 0.00
C SER A 199 7.76 0.91 1.43
N VAL A 200 6.59 0.70 2.06
CA VAL A 200 6.51 0.14 3.41
C VAL A 200 7.03 -1.30 3.46
N ALA A 201 6.73 -2.12 2.45
CA ALA A 201 7.26 -3.49 2.36
C ALA A 201 8.79 -3.50 2.25
N VAL A 202 9.36 -2.71 1.33
CA VAL A 202 10.82 -2.61 1.13
C VAL A 202 11.50 -2.06 2.38
N ALA A 203 10.93 -1.03 3.01
CA ALA A 203 11.45 -0.48 4.25
C ALA A 203 11.46 -1.52 5.38
N THR A 204 10.36 -2.26 5.53
CA THR A 204 10.25 -3.35 6.53
C THR A 204 11.33 -4.41 6.30
N LEU A 205 11.60 -4.79 5.04
CA LEU A 205 12.68 -5.72 4.71
C LEU A 205 14.05 -5.14 5.05
N LEU A 206 14.33 -3.88 4.71
CA LEU A 206 15.60 -3.23 5.06
C LEU A 206 15.79 -3.14 6.58
N LEU A 207 14.73 -2.82 7.33
CA LEU A 207 14.76 -2.80 8.79
C LEU A 207 15.07 -4.19 9.34
N ALA A 208 14.41 -5.22 8.82
CA ALA A 208 14.65 -6.62 9.21
C ALA A 208 16.08 -7.06 8.89
N PHE A 209 16.62 -6.73 7.70
CA PHE A 209 18.00 -7.02 7.33
C PHE A 209 19.02 -6.26 8.19
N GLY A 210 18.74 -4.99 8.54
CA GLY A 210 19.57 -4.22 9.45
C GLY A 210 19.67 -4.88 10.82
N LEU A 211 18.53 -5.30 11.37
CA LEU A 211 18.48 -6.01 12.65
C LEU A 211 19.14 -7.39 12.59
N LEU A 212 18.90 -8.16 11.51
CA LEU A 212 19.53 -9.47 11.32
C LEU A 212 21.06 -9.34 11.22
N SER A 213 21.55 -8.34 10.50
CA SER A 213 22.99 -8.08 10.39
C SER A 213 23.60 -7.67 11.74
N ALA A 214 22.85 -6.95 12.59
CA ALA A 214 23.29 -6.61 13.94
C ALA A 214 23.39 -7.86 14.82
N VAL A 215 22.38 -8.74 14.76
CA VAL A 215 22.35 -10.02 15.51
C VAL A 215 23.45 -10.97 15.06
N TRP A 216 23.75 -11.03 13.76
CA TRP A 216 24.81 -11.91 13.26
C TRP A 216 26.20 -11.55 13.81
N CYS A 217 26.39 -10.27 14.18
CA CYS A 217 27.60 -9.78 14.81
C CYS A 217 27.67 -10.05 16.32
N ALA A 218 26.57 -10.44 16.97
CA ALA A 218 26.56 -10.76 18.39
C ALA A 218 27.34 -12.06 18.68
N GLU A 219 27.87 -12.21 19.89
CA GLU A 219 28.58 -13.44 20.26
C GLU A 219 27.61 -14.56 20.69
N ASP A 220 26.42 -14.19 21.15
CA ASP A 220 25.41 -15.11 21.67
C ASP A 220 24.74 -15.98 20.59
N VAL A 221 25.00 -17.29 20.65
CA VAL A 221 24.42 -18.29 19.72
C VAL A 221 22.89 -18.36 19.83
N GLY A 222 22.34 -18.18 21.04
CA GLY A 222 20.89 -18.24 21.26
C GLY A 222 20.12 -17.15 20.52
N ILE A 223 20.64 -15.92 20.51
CA ILE A 223 20.01 -14.77 19.85
C ILE A 223 20.04 -14.93 18.33
N LYS A 224 21.13 -15.50 17.78
CA LYS A 224 21.24 -15.82 16.35
C LYS A 224 20.15 -16.78 15.90
N GLY A 225 19.93 -17.87 16.65
CA GLY A 225 18.88 -18.85 16.36
C GLY A 225 17.48 -18.22 16.39
N ALA A 226 17.17 -17.45 17.43
CA ALA A 226 15.88 -16.78 17.56
C ALA A 226 15.59 -15.78 16.42
N SER A 227 16.59 -15.00 16.01
CA SER A 227 16.45 -14.01 14.93
C SER A 227 16.14 -14.66 13.58
N VAL A 228 16.80 -15.77 13.25
CA VAL A 228 16.54 -16.53 12.02
C VAL A 228 15.10 -17.06 12.00
N ILE A 229 14.61 -17.61 13.13
CA ILE A 229 13.23 -18.10 13.23
C ILE A 229 12.22 -16.96 13.02
N ILE A 230 12.46 -15.81 13.66
CA ILE A 230 11.60 -14.62 13.53
C ILE A 230 11.55 -14.10 12.09
N LEU A 231 12.63 -14.26 11.30
CA LEU A 231 12.67 -13.81 9.91
C LEU A 231 12.10 -14.83 8.93
N ILE A 232 12.27 -16.14 9.21
CA ILE A 232 11.69 -17.21 8.40
C ILE A 232 10.17 -17.14 8.38
N LEU A 233 9.53 -16.81 9.50
CA LEU A 233 8.07 -16.76 9.60
C LEU A 233 7.42 -15.75 8.62
N PRO A 234 7.78 -14.46 8.58
CA PRO A 234 7.23 -13.52 7.61
C PRO A 234 7.69 -13.81 6.18
N CYS A 235 8.93 -14.29 5.98
CA CYS A 235 9.40 -14.68 4.65
C CYS A 235 8.60 -15.85 4.06
N THR A 236 8.31 -16.89 4.85
CA THR A 236 7.48 -18.02 4.42
C THR A 236 6.03 -17.61 4.16
N MET A 237 5.46 -16.71 4.96
CA MET A 237 4.13 -16.17 4.68
C MET A 237 4.10 -15.37 3.38
N ALA A 238 5.14 -14.56 3.13
CA ALA A 238 5.28 -13.80 1.88
C ALA A 238 5.45 -14.73 0.66
N THR A 239 6.25 -15.79 0.76
CA THR A 239 6.43 -16.75 -0.34
C THR A 239 5.16 -17.55 -0.60
N ILE A 240 4.44 -18.00 0.44
CA ILE A 240 3.14 -18.67 0.27
C ILE A 240 2.15 -17.73 -0.43
N PHE A 241 2.08 -16.47 -0.01
CA PHE A 241 1.21 -15.49 -0.65
C PHE A 241 1.59 -15.27 -2.12
N ALA A 242 2.87 -15.09 -2.41
CA ALA A 242 3.37 -14.93 -3.77
C ALA A 242 3.05 -16.15 -4.64
N VAL A 243 3.26 -17.37 -4.13
CA VAL A 243 2.95 -18.61 -4.84
C VAL A 243 1.45 -18.74 -5.10
N VAL A 244 0.59 -18.43 -4.12
CA VAL A 244 -0.87 -18.44 -4.30
C VAL A 244 -1.32 -17.42 -5.34
N CYS A 245 -0.72 -16.22 -5.33
CA CYS A 245 -0.97 -15.18 -6.33
C CYS A 245 -0.55 -15.64 -7.73
N CYS A 246 0.65 -16.20 -7.88
CA CYS A 246 1.16 -16.72 -9.15
C CYS A 246 0.31 -17.88 -9.68
N ALA A 247 -0.06 -18.83 -8.81
CA ALA A 247 -0.89 -19.97 -9.18
C ALA A 247 -2.29 -19.55 -9.66
N ARG A 248 -2.86 -18.49 -9.06
CA ARG A 248 -4.13 -17.91 -9.53
C ARG A 248 -3.97 -17.21 -10.89
N GLY A 249 -2.85 -16.52 -11.11
CA GLY A 249 -2.53 -15.90 -12.40
C GLY A 249 -2.47 -16.93 -13.54
N ASN A 250 -1.79 -18.06 -13.32
CA ASN A 250 -1.63 -19.10 -14.35
C ASN A 250 -2.96 -19.77 -14.75
N LYS A 251 -3.89 -19.95 -13.80
CA LYS A 251 -5.22 -20.52 -14.09
C LYS A 251 -6.04 -19.65 -15.03
N MET A 252 -5.88 -18.32 -14.97
CA MET A 252 -6.60 -17.41 -15.87
C MET A 252 -6.09 -17.52 -17.31
N HIS A 253 -4.78 -17.71 -17.51
CA HIS A 253 -4.22 -17.92 -18.85
C HIS A 253 -4.61 -19.26 -19.48
N ALA A 254 -4.65 -20.34 -18.70
CA ALA A 254 -5.02 -21.66 -19.22
C ALA A 254 -6.50 -21.73 -19.65
N GLY A 255 -7.41 -21.05 -18.93
CA GLY A 255 -8.83 -21.03 -19.27
C GLY A 255 -9.15 -20.30 -20.58
N ILE A 256 -8.39 -19.26 -20.92
CA ILE A 256 -8.57 -18.50 -22.17
C ILE A 256 -8.12 -19.34 -23.37
N SER A 257 -6.99 -20.05 -23.26
CA SER A 257 -6.45 -20.86 -24.36
C SER A 257 -7.34 -22.04 -24.76
N MET A 258 -8.14 -22.61 -23.84
CA MET A 258 -9.08 -23.67 -24.19
C MET A 258 -10.29 -23.14 -24.98
N LYS A 259 -10.76 -21.94 -24.65
CA LYS A 259 -11.96 -21.38 -25.28
C LYS A 259 -11.73 -20.93 -26.74
N GLU A 260 -10.49 -20.63 -27.09
CA GLU A 260 -10.12 -20.24 -28.46
C GLU A 260 -10.13 -21.41 -29.44
N LYS A 261 -9.81 -22.64 -29.00
CA LYS A 261 -9.79 -23.82 -29.88
C LYS A 261 -11.18 -24.35 -30.25
N ASP A 262 -12.18 -24.14 -29.39
CA ASP A 262 -13.54 -24.60 -29.67
C ASP A 262 -14.24 -23.70 -30.71
N ASN A 263 -13.95 -22.40 -30.75
CA ASN A 263 -14.56 -21.48 -31.71
C ASN A 263 -14.07 -21.65 -33.16
N ASP A 264 -12.85 -22.17 -33.37
CA ASP A 264 -12.32 -22.41 -34.73
C ASP A 264 -12.87 -23.71 -35.36
N SER A 265 -13.47 -24.61 -34.59
CA SER A 265 -13.95 -25.90 -35.12
C SER A 265 -15.33 -25.82 -35.79
N ASP A 266 -16.09 -24.75 -35.58
CA ASP A 266 -17.42 -24.55 -36.18
C ASP A 266 -17.42 -23.66 -37.44
N ALA A 267 -16.27 -23.08 -37.83
CA ALA A 267 -16.13 -22.34 -39.08
C ALA A 267 -15.78 -23.28 -40.25
N SER A 268 -16.63 -24.28 -40.51
CA SER A 268 -16.56 -25.03 -41.79
C SER A 268 -17.33 -24.27 -42.89
N PRO A 269 -16.72 -24.05 -44.06
CA PRO A 269 -17.37 -23.38 -45.19
C PRO A 269 -18.46 -24.28 -45.80
N VAL A 270 -19.65 -23.73 -45.96
CA VAL A 270 -20.72 -24.22 -46.85
C VAL A 270 -20.78 -23.34 -48.09
#